data_AF-I8RLV0-F1
#
_entry.id   AF-I8RLV0-F1
#
_cell.length_a   1.000
_cell.length_b   1.000
_cell.length_c   1.000
_cell.angle_alpha   90.00
_cell.angle_beta   90.00
_cell.angle_gamma   90.00
#
_symmetry.space_group_name_H-M   'P 1'
#
loop_
_entity.id
_entity.type
_entity.pdbx_description
1 polymer ?
#
loop_
_entity_poly.entity_id
_entity_poly.type
_entity_poly.pdbx_seq_one_letter_code
_entity_poly.pdbx_strand_id
1 'polypeptide(L)' 'MNIDISYIWQKLAFQLVHKTTIWTLLVFLTTAGVSWHLGNLLDKHNARAREANMAHKTAIGYTATALLLWIFSFIMG' A
#
# COMPACT_ATOMS: atom_id res chain seq x y z
N MET A 1 -30.08 -5.53 -17.15
CA MET A 1 -28.69 -5.16 -17.50
C MET A 1 -27.81 -6.24 -16.93
N ASN A 2 -27.34 -7.19 -17.75
CA ASN A 2 -26.50 -8.29 -17.26
C ASN A 2 -25.10 -7.70 -17.02
N ILE A 3 -24.71 -7.59 -15.76
CA ILE A 3 -23.40 -7.06 -15.40
C ILE A 3 -22.39 -8.15 -15.74
N ASP A 4 -21.67 -7.98 -16.84
CA ASP A 4 -20.62 -8.90 -17.24
C ASP A 4 -19.42 -8.72 -16.30
N ILE A 5 -19.37 -9.52 -15.24
CA ILE A 5 -18.30 -9.51 -14.23
C ILE A 5 -16.93 -9.63 -14.89
N SER A 6 -16.82 -10.43 -15.95
CA SER A 6 -15.60 -10.63 -16.73
C SER A 6 -15.10 -9.33 -17.36
N TYR A 7 -16.01 -8.53 -17.91
CA TYR A 7 -15.68 -7.23 -18.52
C TYR A 7 -15.27 -6.20 -17.47
N ILE A 8 -15.95 -6.17 -16.32
CA ILE A 8 -15.57 -5.30 -15.20
C ILE A 8 -14.18 -5.66 -14.67
N TRP A 9 -13.90 -6.95 -14.52
CA TRP A 9 -12.62 -7.44 -14.04
C TRP A 9 -11.46 -7.04 -14.97
N GLN A 10 -11.62 -7.24 -16.29
CA GLN A 10 -10.62 -6.83 -17.28
C GLN A 10 -10.38 -5.32 -17.26
N LYS A 11 -11.45 -4.52 -17.16
CA LYS A 11 -11.35 -3.06 -17.09
C LYS A 11 -10.63 -2.59 -15.82
N LEU A 12 -10.92 -3.21 -14.67
CA LEU A 12 -10.23 -2.92 -13.41
C LEU A 12 -8.76 -3.33 -13.45
N ALA A 13 -8.44 -4.51 -13.98
CA ALA A 13 -7.06 -4.97 -14.14
C ALA A 13 -6.26 -4.02 -15.05
N PHE A 14 -6.83 -3.61 -16.19
CA PHE A 14 -6.20 -2.65 -17.09
C PHE A 14 -5.92 -1.31 -16.40
N GLN A 15 -6.91 -0.76 -15.69
CA GLN A 15 -6.73 0.48 -14.94
C GLN A 15 -5.71 0.34 -13.82
N LEU A 16 -5.71 -0.77 -13.08
CA LEU A 16 -4.72 -1.05 -12.05
C LEU A 16 -3.32 -1.07 -12.65
N VAL A 17 -3.05 -1.86 -13.68
CA VAL A 17 -1.70 -1.94 -14.27
C VAL A 17 -1.25 -0.59 -14.84
N HIS A 18 -2.13 0.13 -15.55
CA HIS A 18 -1.75 1.38 -16.23
C HIS A 18 -1.72 2.61 -15.31
N LYS A 19 -2.46 2.60 -14.19
CA LYS A 19 -2.47 3.69 -13.20
C LYS A 19 -1.49 3.46 -12.07
N THR A 20 -1.19 2.19 -11.73
CA THR A 20 -0.16 1.80 -10.76
C THR A 20 1.20 1.98 -11.40
N THR A 21 1.57 3.24 -11.59
CA THR A 21 2.89 3.63 -12.06
C THR A 21 3.89 3.52 -10.90
N ILE A 22 5.18 3.52 -11.21
CA ILE A 22 6.28 3.57 -10.21
C ILE A 22 6.02 4.64 -9.12
N TRP A 23 5.35 5.73 -9.48
CA TRP A 23 4.90 6.77 -8.55
C TRP A 23 3.99 6.26 -7.44
N THR A 24 3.02 5.39 -7.73
CA THR A 24 2.13 4.83 -6.72
C THR A 24 2.92 3.98 -5.72
N LEU A 25 3.84 3.14 -6.21
CA LEU A 25 4.71 2.34 -5.35
C LEU A 25 5.60 3.21 -4.46
N LEU A 26 6.17 4.28 -5.02
CA LEU A 26 6.98 5.25 -4.27
C LEU A 26 6.16 5.95 -3.18
N VAL A 27 4.91 6.34 -3.44
CA VAL A 27 4.02 6.94 -2.43
C VAL A 27 3.74 5.97 -1.30
N PHE A 28 3.43 4.70 -1.60
CA PHE A 28 3.19 3.70 -0.56
C PHE A 28 4.45 3.43 0.28
N LEU A 29 5.61 3.29 -0.35
CA LEU A 29 6.87 3.03 0.36
C LEU A 29 7.34 4.23 1.19
N THR A 30 7.20 5.45 0.68
CA THR A 30 7.51 6.67 1.45
C THR A 30 6.56 6.84 2.63
N THR A 31 5.26 6.63 2.43
CA THR A 31 4.27 6.65 3.52
C THR A 31 4.58 5.60 4.58
N ALA A 32 4.98 4.39 4.16
CA ALA A 32 5.41 3.34 5.08
C ALA A 32 6.64 3.76 5.90
N GLY A 33 7.66 4.33 5.24
CA GLY A 33 8.86 4.82 5.89
C GLY A 33 8.58 5.94 6.89
N VAL A 34 7.70 6.89 6.54
CA VAL A 34 7.27 7.97 7.44
C VAL A 34 6.52 7.43 8.65
N SER A 35 5.57 6.51 8.45
CA SER A 35 4.83 5.87 9.54
C SER A 35 5.75 5.06 10.47
N TRP A 36 6.76 4.39 9.92
CA TRP A 36 7.76 3.68 10.71
C TRP A 36 8.63 4.64 11.53
N HIS A 37 9.08 5.74 10.92
CA HIS A 37 9.85 6.77 11.62
C HIS A 37 9.04 7.42 12.74
N LEU A 38 7.75 7.69 12.49
CA LEU A 38 6.82 8.22 13.48
C LEU A 38 6.65 7.23 14.65
N GLY A 39 6.47 5.93 14.36
CA GLY A 39 6.40 4.87 15.36
C GLY A 39 7.63 4.85 16.27
N ASN A 40 8.83 4.88 15.70
CA ASN A 40 10.09 4.92 16.45
C ASN A 40 10.21 6.17 17.35
N LEU A 41 9.75 7.32 16.87
CA LEU A 41 9.73 8.56 17.65
C LEU A 41 8.77 8.47 18.85
N LEU A 42 7.56 7.92 18.63
CA LEU A 42 6.59 7.73 19.70
C LEU A 42 7.07 6.72 20.75
N ASP A 43 7.78 5.68 20.32
CA ASP A 43 8.36 4.66 21.20
C ASP A 43 9.48 5.25 22.05
N LYS A 44 10.35 6.07 21.45
CA LYS A 44 11.44 6.78 22.16
C LYS A 44 10.93 7.74 23.24
N HIS A 45 9.75 8.33 23.04
CA HIS A 45 9.14 9.24 24.02
C HIS A 45 8.31 8.53 25.10
N ASN A 46 8.20 7.18 25.06
CA ASN A 46 7.51 6.32 26.03
C ASN A 46 6.07 6.73 26.39
N ALA A 47 5.50 7.66 25.63
CA ALA A 47 4.25 8.32 25.96
C ALA A 47 3.05 7.54 25.40
N ARG A 48 3.25 6.77 24.31
CA ARG A 48 2.14 6.17 23.54
C ARG A 48 2.53 4.89 22.79
N ALA A 49 2.97 3.86 23.51
CA ALA A 49 3.30 2.54 22.96
C ALA A 49 2.19 1.93 22.08
N ARG A 50 0.92 2.21 22.41
CA ARG A 50 -0.23 1.77 21.62
C ARG A 50 -0.32 2.45 20.24
N GLU A 51 0.03 3.72 20.16
CA GLU A 51 0.06 4.48 18.90
C GLU A 51 1.30 4.15 18.07
N ALA A 52 2.44 3.93 18.72
CA ALA A 52 3.64 3.42 18.05
C ALA A 52 3.36 2.07 17.35
N ASN A 53 2.69 1.15 18.03
CA ASN A 53 2.34 -0.16 17.46
C ASN A 53 1.33 -0.05 16.29
N MET A 54 0.40 0.92 16.34
CA MET A 54 -0.47 1.24 15.19
C MET A 54 0.32 1.84 14.01
N ALA A 55 1.29 2.71 14.27
CA ALA A 55 2.15 3.29 13.25
C ALA A 55 3.04 2.23 12.56
N HIS A 56 3.59 1.27 13.31
CA HIS A 56 4.31 0.14 12.73
C HIS A 56 3.40 -0.79 11.92
N LYS A 57 2.20 -1.10 12.41
CA LYS A 57 1.23 -1.92 11.66
C LYS A 57 0.79 -1.26 10.37
N THR A 58 0.56 0.05 10.37
CA THR A 58 0.21 0.80 9.15
C THR A 58 1.38 0.83 8.18
N ALA A 59 2.62 1.04 8.66
CA ALA A 59 3.82 0.95 7.82
C ALA A 59 3.97 -0.43 7.15
N ILE A 60 3.72 -1.52 7.89
CA ILE A 60 3.71 -2.88 7.34
C ILE A 60 2.59 -3.02 6.29
N GLY A 61 1.39 -2.52 6.58
CA GLY A 61 0.26 -2.53 5.66
C GLY A 61 0.57 -1.83 4.33
N TYR A 62 1.09 -0.60 4.39
CA TYR A 62 1.48 0.15 3.20
C TYR A 62 2.60 -0.54 2.40
N THR A 63 3.59 -1.12 3.08
CA THR A 63 4.66 -1.90 2.43
C THR A 63 4.10 -3.16 1.74
N ALA A 64 3.21 -3.89 2.42
CA ALA A 64 2.58 -5.09 1.88
C ALA A 64 1.70 -4.77 0.66
N THR A 65 0.91 -3.68 0.71
CA THR A 65 0.12 -3.22 -0.43
C THR A 65 1.00 -2.80 -1.60
N ALA A 66 2.12 -2.12 -1.36
CA ALA A 66 3.08 -1.79 -2.42
C ALA A 66 3.63 -3.05 -3.10
N LEU A 67 4.05 -4.05 -2.31
CA LEU A 67 4.57 -5.31 -2.85
C LEU A 67 3.52 -6.08 -3.64
N LEU A 68 2.28 -6.15 -3.14
CA LEU A 68 1.18 -6.81 -3.85
C LEU A 68 0.88 -6.11 -5.19
N LEU A 69 0.80 -4.78 -5.20
CA LEU A 69 0.58 -3.99 -6.41
C LEU A 69 1.73 -4.16 -7.41
N TRP A 70 2.96 -4.24 -6.93
CA TRP A 70 4.14 -4.45 -7.76
C TRP A 70 4.14 -5.85 -8.40
N ILE A 71 3.89 -6.90 -7.62
CA ILE A 71 3.78 -8.28 -8.13
C ILE A 71 2.62 -8.39 -9.12
N PHE A 72 1.47 -7.79 -8.81
CA PHE A 72 0.31 -7.79 -9.70
C PHE A 72 0.62 -7.09 -11.03
N SER A 73 1.37 -5.98 -11.00
CA SER A 73 1.83 -5.31 -12.22
C SER A 73 2.76 -6.17 -13.07
N PHE A 74 3.57 -7.05 -12.47
CA PHE A 74 4.42 -7.99 -13.21
C PHE A 74 3.65 -9.16 -13.82
N ILE A 75 2.57 -9.61 -13.18
CA ILE A 75 1.75 -10.74 -13.67
C ILE A 75 0.80 -10.29 -14.79
N MET A 76 0.28 -9.05 -14.69
CA MET A 76 -0.74 -8.52 -15.59
C MET A 76 -0.22 -7.51 -16.62
N GLY A 77 1.01 -7.02 -16.47
CA GLY A 77 1.71 -6.19 -17.45
C GLY A 77 2.40 -7.05 -18.51
#